data_AF-A0A1T5BNY2-F1
#
_entry.id   AF-A0A1T5BNY2-F1
#
_cell.length_a   1.000
_cell.length_b   1.000
_cell.length_c   1.000
_cell.angle_alpha   90.00
_cell.angle_beta   90.00
_cell.angle_gamma   90.00
#
_symmetry.space_group_name_H-M   'P 1'
#
loop_
_entity.id
_entity.type
_entity.pdbx_description
1 polymer ?
#
loop_
_entity_poly.entity_id
_entity_poly.type
_entity_poly.pdbx_seq_one_letter_code
_entity_poly.pdbx_strand_id
1 'polypeptide(L)'
;MGNCKNCGNGLAGKYCHVCGQKNIIPEERTLGHLAHEFVHFFTHLDGKFVKTLKTIFTHPGLVTLHVKEGITQRYFKLSSLFVIITLVYFLIPNTFTISNNMVTTYQTEVSGGGVSKWKKEIALNKSRRVHLSETALARRYNEKKHNYGKLATLLFLPLTIPVLWGVQKLLKFHKDKKLSPYDMGIASLELNSLIVAGFYIIVGLITQAILAIFKSETAIIAMVVISLLAICCYILFFFKRVYNLNLWKSTLSMVLFCSGYIVAMILYGIITFVIFI
;
A
#
# COMPACT_ATOMS: atom_id res chain seq x y z
N MET A 1 14.43 -35.13 -29.09
CA MET A 1 14.61 -34.63 -27.70
C MET A 1 15.74 -33.63 -27.73
N GLY A 2 15.44 -32.35 -27.50
CA GLY A 2 16.46 -31.29 -27.51
C GLY A 2 17.06 -31.09 -26.12
N ASN A 3 18.29 -30.57 -26.06
CA ASN A 3 18.85 -30.06 -24.83
C ASN A 3 18.42 -28.61 -24.62
N CYS A 4 18.28 -28.19 -23.36
CA CYS A 4 18.02 -26.81 -22.99
C CYS A 4 19.12 -25.89 -23.52
N LYS A 5 18.75 -24.83 -24.24
CA LYS A 5 19.72 -23.88 -24.79
C LYS A 5 20.46 -23.05 -23.73
N ASN A 6 19.90 -22.92 -22.52
CA ASN A 6 20.52 -22.17 -21.42
C ASN A 6 21.41 -23.07 -20.54
N CYS A 7 20.91 -24.23 -20.11
CA CYS A 7 21.61 -25.07 -19.12
C CYS A 7 22.05 -26.44 -19.63
N GLY A 8 21.87 -26.75 -20.91
CA GLY A 8 22.30 -28.00 -21.54
C GLY A 8 21.52 -29.26 -21.13
N ASN A 9 20.65 -29.19 -20.13
CA ASN A 9 19.96 -30.36 -19.59
C ASN A 9 18.85 -30.87 -20.53
N GLY A 10 18.54 -32.17 -20.44
CA GLY A 10 17.51 -32.81 -21.27
C GLY A 10 16.14 -32.15 -21.12
N LEU A 11 15.53 -31.79 -22.26
CA LEU A 11 14.28 -31.03 -22.28
C LEU A 11 13.08 -31.99 -22.47
N ALA A 12 12.23 -32.08 -21.45
CA ALA A 12 11.08 -32.99 -21.40
C ALA A 12 9.71 -32.28 -21.64
N GLY A 13 9.69 -30.99 -21.98
CA GLY A 13 8.47 -30.21 -22.19
C GLY A 13 8.73 -28.80 -22.71
N LYS A 14 7.71 -27.93 -22.75
CA LYS A 14 7.86 -26.54 -23.23
C LYS A 14 8.77 -25.67 -22.35
N TYR A 15 8.97 -26.03 -21.09
CA TYR A 15 9.84 -25.34 -20.16
C TYR A 15 10.88 -26.30 -19.59
N CYS A 16 12.11 -25.81 -19.41
CA CYS A 16 13.16 -26.58 -18.75
C CYS A 16 12.83 -26.73 -17.25
N HIS A 17 12.82 -27.96 -16.76
CA HIS A 17 12.54 -28.27 -15.36
C HIS A 17 13.65 -27.80 -14.39
N VAL A 18 14.86 -27.53 -14.90
CA VAL A 18 16.00 -27.08 -14.09
C VAL A 18 16.11 -25.55 -14.02
N CYS A 19 16.07 -24.87 -15.17
CA CYS A 19 16.31 -23.41 -15.22
C CYS A 19 15.06 -22.59 -15.59
N GLY A 20 13.93 -23.22 -15.89
CA GLY A 20 12.68 -22.54 -16.24
C GLY A 20 12.62 -21.95 -17.65
N GLN A 21 13.65 -22.12 -18.50
CA GLN A 21 13.65 -21.56 -19.85
C GLN A 21 12.54 -22.15 -20.72
N LYS A 22 11.69 -21.30 -21.31
CA LYS A 22 10.75 -21.68 -22.38
C LYS A 22 11.54 -22.05 -23.64
N ASN A 23 11.28 -23.22 -24.21
CA ASN A 23 11.86 -23.61 -25.48
C ASN A 23 11.09 -22.95 -26.64
N ILE A 24 11.56 -21.78 -27.06
CA ILE A 24 10.95 -20.98 -28.13
C ILE A 24 11.34 -21.60 -29.49
N ILE A 25 10.35 -22.07 -30.23
CA ILE A 25 10.47 -22.58 -31.61
C ILE A 25 10.60 -21.40 -32.60
N PRO A 26 11.26 -21.56 -33.75
CA PRO A 26 11.50 -20.47 -34.70
C PRO A 26 10.23 -19.76 -35.19
N GLU A 27 9.10 -20.47 -35.31
CA GLU A 27 7.81 -19.89 -35.72
C GLU A 27 7.22 -18.89 -34.69
N GLU A 28 7.61 -18.97 -33.42
CA GLU A 28 7.20 -18.03 -32.36
C GLU A 28 7.99 -16.70 -32.40
N ARG A 29 9.01 -16.57 -33.27
CA ARG A 29 9.84 -15.35 -33.42
C ARG A 29 9.32 -14.40 -34.48
N THR A 30 8.02 -14.12 -34.48
CA THR A 30 7.41 -13.13 -35.40
C THR A 30 6.90 -11.91 -34.63
N LEU A 31 6.94 -10.74 -35.26
CA LEU A 31 6.37 -9.51 -34.67
C LEU A 31 4.87 -9.66 -34.34
N GLY A 32 4.14 -10.46 -35.12
CA GLY A 32 2.76 -10.82 -34.84
C GLY A 32 2.59 -11.71 -33.60
N HIS A 33 3.50 -12.67 -33.36
CA HIS A 33 3.49 -13.47 -32.14
C HIS A 33 3.92 -12.65 -30.92
N LEU A 34 4.84 -11.69 -31.07
CA LEU A 34 5.20 -10.75 -30.02
C LEU A 34 4.03 -9.81 -29.68
N ALA A 35 3.33 -9.27 -30.69
CA ALA A 35 2.14 -8.46 -30.48
C ALA A 35 0.99 -9.27 -29.86
N HIS A 36 0.80 -10.52 -30.29
CA HIS A 36 -0.15 -11.45 -29.69
C HIS A 36 0.25 -11.82 -28.26
N GLU A 37 1.53 -12.08 -27.94
CA GLU A 37 2.00 -12.28 -26.57
C GLU A 37 1.82 -11.03 -25.73
N PHE A 38 2.05 -9.82 -26.26
CA PHE A 38 1.78 -8.56 -25.57
C PHE A 38 0.29 -8.35 -25.29
N VAL A 39 -0.57 -8.55 -26.29
CA VAL A 39 -2.02 -8.49 -26.15
C VAL A 39 -2.52 -9.59 -25.24
N HIS A 40 -1.95 -10.80 -25.28
CA HIS A 40 -2.28 -11.92 -24.42
C HIS A 40 -1.74 -11.73 -22.99
N PHE A 41 -0.66 -10.98 -22.79
CA PHE A 41 -0.11 -10.59 -21.48
C PHE A 41 -0.92 -9.45 -20.86
N PHE A 42 -1.46 -8.53 -21.68
CA PHE A 42 -2.39 -7.49 -21.24
C PHE A 42 -3.83 -8.01 -21.07
N THR A 43 -4.30 -8.95 -21.90
CA THR A 43 -5.62 -9.58 -21.76
C THR A 43 -5.62 -10.72 -20.73
N HIS A 44 -4.46 -11.37 -20.48
CA HIS A 44 -4.13 -12.03 -19.22
C HIS A 44 -3.37 -11.08 -18.29
N LEU A 45 -3.81 -9.83 -18.12
CA LEU A 45 -3.56 -9.11 -16.87
C LEU A 45 -3.98 -10.07 -15.77
N ASP A 46 -2.98 -10.71 -15.15
CA ASP A 46 -3.04 -12.04 -14.55
C ASP A 46 -4.40 -12.25 -13.88
N GLY A 47 -5.18 -13.28 -14.25
CA GLY A 47 -6.49 -13.50 -13.60
C GLY A 47 -6.37 -13.52 -12.07
N LYS A 48 -5.16 -13.84 -11.57
CA LYS A 48 -4.77 -13.69 -10.17
C LYS A 48 -4.72 -12.24 -9.67
N PHE A 49 -4.29 -11.25 -10.46
CA PHE A 49 -4.30 -9.83 -10.09
C PHE A 49 -5.72 -9.36 -9.77
N VAL A 50 -6.65 -9.50 -10.71
CA VAL A 50 -8.05 -9.09 -10.53
C VAL A 50 -8.69 -9.89 -9.39
N LYS A 51 -8.43 -11.20 -9.33
CA LYS A 51 -8.87 -12.04 -8.23
C LYS A 51 -8.36 -11.55 -6.88
N THR A 52 -7.07 -11.23 -6.77
CA THR A 52 -6.45 -10.78 -5.52
C THR A 52 -7.01 -9.44 -5.10
N LEU A 53 -7.12 -8.48 -6.03
CA LEU A 53 -7.73 -7.19 -5.77
C LEU A 53 -9.17 -7.36 -5.27
N LYS A 54 -9.99 -8.15 -5.99
CA LYS A 54 -11.36 -8.47 -5.58
C LYS A 54 -11.38 -9.11 -4.20
N THR A 55 -10.51 -10.08 -3.91
CA THR A 55 -10.42 -10.75 -2.61
C THR A 55 -10.08 -9.75 -1.50
N ILE A 56 -9.11 -8.85 -1.70
CA ILE A 56 -8.77 -7.81 -0.72
C ILE A 56 -9.99 -6.91 -0.45
N PHE A 57 -10.74 -6.48 -1.45
CA PHE A 57 -11.88 -5.59 -1.22
C PHE A 57 -13.11 -6.28 -0.61
N THR A 58 -13.31 -7.57 -0.86
CA THR A 58 -14.56 -8.28 -0.50
C THR A 58 -14.41 -9.28 0.64
N HIS A 59 -13.19 -9.77 0.89
CA HIS A 59 -12.91 -10.83 1.85
C HIS A 59 -11.74 -10.43 2.77
N PRO A 60 -11.99 -9.58 3.80
CA PRO A 60 -10.96 -9.07 4.70
C PRO A 60 -10.10 -10.17 5.34
N GLY A 61 -8.80 -10.15 5.09
CA GLY A 61 -7.82 -11.06 5.71
C GLY A 61 -7.77 -12.45 5.10
N LEU A 62 -8.55 -12.73 4.04
CA LEU A 62 -8.56 -14.05 3.41
C LEU A 62 -7.25 -14.35 2.68
N VAL A 63 -6.60 -13.33 2.10
CA VAL A 63 -5.32 -13.52 1.42
C VAL A 63 -4.23 -13.83 2.45
N THR A 64 -4.14 -13.03 3.51
CA THR A 64 -3.22 -13.26 4.63
C THR A 64 -3.41 -14.65 5.25
N LEU A 65 -4.65 -15.07 5.50
CA LEU A 65 -4.94 -16.39 6.07
C LEU A 65 -4.44 -17.53 5.16
N HIS A 66 -4.79 -17.50 3.88
CA HIS A 66 -4.33 -18.49 2.92
C HIS A 66 -2.80 -18.53 2.78
N VAL A 67 -2.13 -17.37 2.81
CA VAL A 67 -0.65 -17.33 2.77
C VAL A 67 -0.06 -17.97 4.03
N LYS A 68 -0.62 -17.68 5.22
CA LYS A 68 -0.26 -18.33 6.48
C LYS A 68 -0.45 -19.85 6.41
N GLU A 69 -1.47 -20.32 5.69
CA GLU A 69 -1.75 -21.75 5.44
C GLU A 69 -0.91 -22.35 4.29
N GLY A 70 -0.02 -21.58 3.66
CA GLY A 70 0.87 -22.04 2.57
C GLY A 70 0.26 -21.94 1.16
N ILE A 71 -0.97 -21.46 1.01
CA ILE A 71 -1.67 -21.30 -0.27
C ILE A 71 -1.25 -19.98 -0.94
N THR A 72 -0.07 -19.98 -1.57
CA THR A 72 0.54 -18.77 -2.17
C THR A 72 0.24 -18.61 -3.67
N GLN A 73 0.15 -19.70 -4.43
CA GLN A 73 -0.01 -19.68 -5.89
C GLN A 73 -1.39 -19.23 -6.38
N ARG A 74 -2.38 -19.16 -5.48
CA ARG A 74 -3.76 -18.75 -5.78
C ARG A 74 -3.90 -17.25 -6.05
N TYR A 75 -2.98 -16.45 -5.51
CA TYR A 75 -3.03 -14.99 -5.56
C TYR A 75 -1.84 -14.43 -6.33
N PHE A 76 -2.01 -13.20 -6.78
CA PHE A 76 -0.92 -12.39 -7.30
C PHE A 76 -0.01 -11.99 -6.15
N LYS A 77 1.29 -11.81 -6.43
CA LYS A 77 2.25 -11.41 -5.39
C LYS A 77 1.83 -10.07 -4.77
N LEU A 78 1.58 -10.06 -3.46
CA LEU A 78 1.07 -8.88 -2.77
C LEU A 78 2.02 -7.69 -2.81
N SER A 79 3.34 -7.94 -2.79
CA SER A 79 4.35 -6.89 -2.97
C SER A 79 4.21 -6.21 -4.34
N SER A 80 4.10 -7.00 -5.41
CA SER A 80 3.89 -6.50 -6.76
C SER A 80 2.54 -5.78 -6.90
N LEU A 81 1.48 -6.32 -6.29
CA LEU A 81 0.16 -5.68 -6.26
C LEU A 81 0.24 -4.28 -5.64
N PHE A 82 0.87 -4.16 -4.47
CA PHE A 82 0.98 -2.89 -3.76
C PHE A 82 1.81 -1.86 -4.53
N VAL A 83 2.89 -2.28 -5.21
CA VAL A 83 3.68 -1.39 -6.08
C VAL A 83 2.83 -0.86 -7.23
N ILE A 84 2.04 -1.73 -7.88
CA ILE A 84 1.12 -1.32 -8.95
C ILE A 84 0.07 -0.33 -8.42
N ILE A 85 -0.56 -0.64 -7.29
CA ILE A 85 -1.54 0.27 -6.64
C ILE A 85 -0.88 1.62 -6.31
N THR A 86 0.34 1.62 -5.77
CA THR A 86 1.08 2.85 -5.45
C THR A 86 1.45 3.64 -6.70
N LEU A 87 1.78 2.95 -7.81
CA LEU A 87 2.02 3.58 -9.10
C LEU A 87 0.75 4.25 -9.63
N VAL A 88 -0.40 3.58 -9.56
CA VAL A 88 -1.69 4.17 -9.94
C VAL A 88 -2.01 5.37 -9.04
N TYR A 89 -1.75 5.27 -7.73
CA TYR A 89 -1.90 6.39 -6.79
C TYR A 89 -1.02 7.59 -7.16
N PHE A 90 0.20 7.35 -7.64
CA PHE A 90 1.12 8.39 -8.11
C PHE A 90 0.54 9.19 -9.29
N LEU A 91 -0.23 8.54 -10.17
CA LEU A 91 -0.86 9.17 -11.33
C LEU A 91 -2.07 10.06 -10.99
N ILE A 92 -2.61 9.96 -9.76
CA ILE A 92 -3.74 10.79 -9.34
C ILE A 92 -3.27 12.25 -9.22
N PRO A 93 -4.04 13.26 -9.70
CA PRO A 93 -3.63 14.65 -9.60
C PRO A 93 -3.44 15.15 -8.16
N ASN A 94 -2.49 16.07 -7.99
CA ASN A 94 -2.19 16.68 -6.69
C ASN A 94 -3.25 17.70 -6.22
N THR A 95 -4.27 17.95 -7.04
CA THR A 95 -5.44 18.79 -6.71
C THR A 95 -6.55 18.03 -5.96
N PHE A 96 -6.49 16.69 -5.92
CA PHE A 96 -7.55 15.87 -5.31
C PHE A 96 -7.31 15.79 -3.81
N THR A 97 -8.05 16.56 -3.02
CA THR A 97 -7.74 16.81 -1.60
C THR A 97 -7.52 15.54 -0.78
N ILE A 98 -8.45 14.57 -0.85
CA ILE A 98 -8.34 13.32 -0.08
C ILE A 98 -7.13 12.49 -0.53
N SER A 99 -6.88 12.42 -1.84
CA SER A 99 -5.73 11.72 -2.39
C SER A 99 -4.40 12.35 -1.97
N ASN A 100 -4.35 13.63 -1.62
CA ASN A 100 -3.11 14.33 -1.29
C ASN A 100 -2.86 14.54 0.20
N ASN A 101 -3.69 13.96 1.08
CA ASN A 101 -3.48 14.01 2.53
C ASN A 101 -2.14 13.39 2.98
N MET A 102 -1.51 12.54 2.15
CA MET A 102 -0.16 11.98 2.39
C MET A 102 0.98 12.91 1.91
N VAL A 103 0.66 13.95 1.14
CA VAL A 103 1.56 14.95 0.54
C VAL A 103 1.22 16.32 1.14
N THR A 104 1.65 16.51 2.37
CA THR A 104 1.47 17.73 3.15
C THR A 104 2.39 18.86 2.71
N THR A 105 1.93 20.10 2.87
CA THR A 105 2.76 21.28 2.63
C THR A 105 3.64 21.60 3.84
N TYR A 106 4.73 22.32 3.62
CA TYR A 106 5.58 22.86 4.69
C TYR A 106 4.75 23.57 5.77
N GLN A 107 3.84 24.46 5.36
CA GLN A 107 3.02 25.24 6.30
C GLN A 107 2.15 24.33 7.17
N THR A 108 1.54 23.30 6.60
CA THR A 108 0.74 22.30 7.33
C THR A 108 1.60 21.56 8.36
N GLU A 109 2.83 21.19 7.99
CA GLU A 109 3.77 20.42 8.82
C GLU A 109 4.33 21.22 10.02
N VAL A 110 4.57 22.53 9.84
CA VAL A 110 5.14 23.40 10.89
C VAL A 110 4.10 24.17 11.69
N SER A 111 2.82 24.08 11.32
CA SER A 111 1.72 24.79 12.01
C SER A 111 0.79 23.85 12.80
N GLY A 112 0.83 22.53 12.57
CA GLY A 112 -0.15 21.57 13.13
C GLY A 112 0.36 20.69 14.29
N GLY A 113 -0.34 20.71 15.43
CA GLY A 113 -0.20 19.70 16.50
C GLY A 113 1.09 19.73 17.33
N GLY A 114 1.31 18.72 18.16
CA GLY A 114 2.39 18.70 19.17
C GLY A 114 3.82 18.64 18.62
N VAL A 115 4.01 18.10 17.40
CA VAL A 115 5.35 17.90 16.78
C VAL A 115 5.76 19.10 15.90
N SER A 116 4.82 20.00 15.56
CA SER A 116 5.06 21.15 14.68
C SER A 116 6.17 22.08 15.15
N LYS A 117 6.23 22.35 16.47
CA LYS A 117 7.27 23.20 17.07
C LYS A 117 8.67 22.66 16.79
N TRP A 118 8.87 21.36 16.98
CA TRP A 118 10.13 20.68 16.69
C TRP A 118 10.47 20.68 15.20
N LYS A 119 9.47 20.44 14.32
CA LYS A 119 9.65 20.54 12.86
C LYS A 119 10.08 21.95 12.44
N LYS A 120 9.45 22.98 13.00
CA LYS A 120 9.80 24.39 12.76
C LYS A 120 11.22 24.70 13.21
N GLU A 121 11.62 24.23 14.39
CA GLU A 121 12.98 24.42 14.88
C GLU A 121 14.04 23.79 13.96
N ILE A 122 13.80 22.55 13.51
CA ILE A 122 14.69 21.88 12.55
C ILE A 122 14.76 22.65 11.23
N ALA A 123 13.62 23.11 10.70
CA ALA A 123 13.58 23.90 9.47
C ALA A 123 14.36 25.21 9.61
N LEU A 124 14.22 25.93 10.72
CA LEU A 124 14.96 27.17 10.99
C LEU A 124 16.47 26.91 11.14
N ASN A 125 16.85 25.82 11.83
CA ASN A 125 18.24 25.39 11.91
C ASN A 125 18.83 25.08 10.53
N LYS A 126 18.07 24.40 9.66
CA LYS A 126 18.47 24.09 8.28
C LYS A 126 18.58 25.35 7.43
N SER A 127 17.60 26.25 7.51
CA SER A 127 17.58 27.55 6.84
C SER A 127 18.84 28.37 7.17
N ARG A 128 19.25 28.43 8.45
CA ARG A 128 20.49 29.10 8.86
C ARG A 128 21.74 28.46 8.26
N ARG A 129 21.84 27.13 8.26
CA ARG A 129 23.02 26.40 7.74
C ARG A 129 23.19 26.52 6.23
N VAL A 130 22.08 26.61 5.49
CA VAL A 130 22.06 26.66 4.03
C VAL A 130 21.89 28.10 3.52
N HIS A 131 21.85 29.09 4.42
CA HIS A 131 21.66 30.52 4.10
C HIS A 131 20.45 30.78 3.18
N LEU A 132 19.35 30.06 3.41
CA LEU A 132 18.10 30.22 2.67
C LEU A 132 17.05 30.90 3.53
N SER A 133 16.24 31.79 2.96
CA SER A 133 15.04 32.27 3.65
C SER A 133 14.09 31.10 3.92
N GLU A 134 13.29 31.20 4.98
CA GLU A 134 12.28 30.18 5.32
C GLU A 134 11.32 29.94 4.14
N THR A 135 10.95 30.99 3.42
CA THR A 135 10.08 30.90 2.23
C THR A 135 10.72 30.11 1.09
N ALA A 136 12.03 30.32 0.84
CA ALA A 136 12.76 29.56 -0.17
C ALA A 136 12.93 28.09 0.23
N LEU A 137 13.16 27.82 1.53
CA LEU A 137 13.21 26.46 2.06
C LEU A 137 11.85 25.76 1.93
N ALA A 138 10.75 26.44 2.30
CA ALA A 138 9.39 25.94 2.18
C ALA A 138 9.02 25.58 0.73
N ARG A 139 9.43 26.42 -0.24
CA ARG A 139 9.24 26.13 -1.67
C ARG A 139 10.00 24.88 -2.10
N ARG A 140 11.28 24.76 -1.75
CA ARG A 140 12.09 23.56 -2.05
C ARG A 140 11.50 22.30 -1.42
N TYR A 141 11.03 22.40 -0.17
CA TYR A 141 10.35 21.32 0.52
C TYR A 141 9.09 20.88 -0.24
N ASN A 142 8.21 21.84 -0.58
CA ASN A 142 6.96 21.57 -1.29
C ASN A 142 7.22 20.95 -2.67
N GLU A 143 8.20 21.44 -3.43
CA GLU A 143 8.56 20.89 -4.74
C GLU A 143 9.06 19.45 -4.63
N LYS A 144 9.96 19.15 -3.69
CA LYS A 144 10.42 17.77 -3.45
C LYS A 144 9.28 16.87 -2.98
N LYS A 145 8.47 17.32 -2.02
CA LYS A 145 7.35 16.56 -1.46
C LYS A 145 6.29 16.32 -2.53
N HIS A 146 6.06 17.24 -3.45
CA HIS A 146 5.16 17.06 -4.59
C HIS A 146 5.64 15.95 -5.54
N ASN A 147 6.93 15.94 -5.88
CA ASN A 147 7.49 15.00 -6.85
C ASN A 147 7.68 13.58 -6.29
N TYR A 148 7.99 13.47 -4.99
CA TYR A 148 8.40 12.20 -4.38
C TYR A 148 7.53 11.76 -3.20
N GLY A 149 6.64 12.62 -2.71
CA GLY A 149 5.86 12.36 -1.49
C GLY A 149 4.92 11.18 -1.60
N LYS A 150 4.33 10.95 -2.78
CA LYS A 150 3.46 9.77 -3.01
C LYS A 150 4.23 8.46 -2.99
N LEU A 151 5.48 8.44 -3.48
CA LEU A 151 6.36 7.27 -3.38
C LEU A 151 6.76 7.00 -1.93
N ALA A 152 6.82 8.03 -1.10
CA ALA A 152 7.11 7.88 0.32
C ALA A 152 6.05 7.03 1.06
N THR A 153 4.84 6.85 0.48
CA THR A 153 3.82 5.89 0.98
C THR A 153 4.36 4.47 1.17
N LEU A 154 5.41 4.07 0.43
CA LEU A 154 6.08 2.78 0.63
C LEU A 154 6.70 2.64 2.04
N LEU A 155 7.09 3.76 2.67
CA LEU A 155 7.61 3.79 4.04
C LEU A 155 6.55 3.41 5.08
N PHE A 156 5.27 3.41 4.71
CA PHE A 156 4.20 3.00 5.59
C PHE A 156 4.20 1.50 5.88
N LEU A 157 4.63 0.68 4.91
CA LEU A 157 4.69 -0.78 5.03
C LEU A 157 5.51 -1.29 6.22
N PRO A 158 6.76 -0.84 6.43
CA PRO A 158 7.53 -1.25 7.61
C PRO A 158 6.99 -0.66 8.91
N LEU A 159 6.27 0.47 8.88
CA LEU A 159 5.73 1.10 10.10
C LEU A 159 4.51 0.37 10.66
N THR A 160 3.74 -0.32 9.83
CA THR A 160 2.56 -1.09 10.26
C THR A 160 2.88 -2.48 10.81
N ILE A 161 4.06 -3.05 10.50
CA ILE A 161 4.48 -4.36 11.01
C ILE A 161 4.65 -4.34 12.55
N PRO A 162 5.36 -3.37 13.16
CA PRO A 162 5.44 -3.23 14.62
C PRO A 162 4.09 -3.05 15.29
N VAL A 163 3.13 -2.39 14.63
CA VAL A 163 1.76 -2.22 15.13
C VAL A 163 1.06 -3.57 15.22
N LEU A 164 1.08 -4.37 14.15
CA LEU A 164 0.52 -5.73 14.14
C LEU A 164 1.18 -6.62 15.20
N TRP A 165 2.49 -6.53 15.33
CA TRP A 165 3.24 -7.26 16.36
C TRP A 165 2.83 -6.84 17.78
N GLY A 166 2.69 -5.54 18.02
CA GLY A 166 2.24 -4.97 19.29
C GLY A 166 0.85 -5.46 19.68
N VAL A 167 -0.12 -5.43 18.75
CA VAL A 167 -1.48 -5.97 18.95
C VAL A 167 -1.42 -7.45 19.34
N GLN A 168 -0.68 -8.26 18.58
CA GLN A 168 -0.52 -9.70 18.84
C GLN A 168 0.10 -9.98 20.22
N LYS A 169 1.07 -9.17 20.64
CA LYS A 169 1.77 -9.32 21.93
C LYS A 169 0.89 -8.89 23.10
N LEU A 170 0.23 -7.74 23.00
CA LEU A 170 -0.63 -7.19 24.06
C LEU A 170 -1.84 -8.10 24.35
N LEU A 171 -2.43 -8.68 23.30
CA LEU A 171 -3.60 -9.55 23.43
C LEU A 171 -3.27 -11.03 23.68
N LYS A 172 -1.98 -11.35 23.88
CA LYS A 172 -1.49 -12.70 24.19
C LYS A 172 -2.11 -13.79 23.31
N PHE A 173 -2.08 -13.59 22.00
CA PHE A 173 -2.63 -14.59 21.08
C PHE A 173 -1.92 -15.95 21.27
N HIS A 174 -2.73 -17.02 21.29
CA HIS A 174 -2.26 -18.39 21.45
C HIS A 174 -1.31 -18.77 20.30
N LYS A 175 -0.40 -19.73 20.56
CA LYS A 175 0.72 -20.06 19.67
C LYS A 175 0.28 -20.46 18.25
N ASP A 176 -0.86 -21.14 18.12
CA ASP A 176 -1.54 -21.54 16.88
C ASP A 176 -2.09 -20.33 16.07
N LYS A 177 -2.45 -19.25 16.76
CA LYS A 177 -3.04 -18.06 16.15
C LYS A 177 -2.01 -17.00 15.75
N LYS A 178 -0.77 -17.09 16.23
CA LYS A 178 0.29 -16.11 15.93
C LYS A 178 0.60 -16.04 14.44
N LEU A 179 0.85 -14.83 13.96
CA LEU A 179 1.49 -14.57 12.68
C LEU A 179 3.00 -14.53 12.87
N SER A 180 3.73 -15.13 11.94
CA SER A 180 5.19 -14.93 11.83
C SER A 180 5.50 -13.51 11.34
N PRO A 181 6.74 -13.02 11.49
CA PRO A 181 7.13 -11.72 10.92
C PRO A 181 6.89 -11.61 9.41
N TYR A 182 7.04 -12.72 8.68
CA TYR A 182 6.72 -12.79 7.25
C TYR A 182 5.22 -12.59 7.01
N ASP A 183 4.37 -13.31 7.74
CA ASP A 183 2.91 -13.18 7.62
C ASP A 183 2.42 -11.77 8.00
N MET A 184 3.07 -11.13 8.98
CA MET A 184 2.80 -9.73 9.33
C MET A 184 3.13 -8.77 8.19
N GLY A 185 4.18 -9.05 7.41
CA GLY A 185 4.49 -8.30 6.19
C GLY A 185 3.38 -8.44 5.13
N ILE A 186 2.84 -9.65 4.97
CA ILE A 186 1.72 -9.91 4.05
C ILE A 186 0.43 -9.22 4.55
N ALA A 187 0.13 -9.31 5.83
CA ALA A 187 -0.98 -8.58 6.47
C ALA A 187 -0.85 -7.07 6.28
N SER A 188 0.36 -6.54 6.48
CA SER A 188 0.68 -5.13 6.25
C SER A 188 0.42 -4.72 4.79
N LEU A 189 0.86 -5.53 3.83
CA LEU A 189 0.60 -5.30 2.40
C LEU A 189 -0.89 -5.33 2.08
N GLU A 190 -1.64 -6.29 2.61
CA GLU A 190 -3.09 -6.40 2.40
C GLU A 190 -3.83 -5.17 2.91
N LEU A 191 -3.59 -4.77 4.16
CA LEU A 191 -4.24 -3.63 4.81
C LEU A 191 -3.89 -2.31 4.12
N ASN A 192 -2.61 -2.08 3.83
CA ASN A 192 -2.18 -0.86 3.13
C ASN A 192 -2.66 -0.81 1.68
N SER A 193 -2.75 -1.96 0.99
CA SER A 193 -3.33 -2.02 -0.36
C SER A 193 -4.78 -1.56 -0.36
N LEU A 194 -5.59 -2.00 0.62
CA LEU A 194 -6.96 -1.54 0.77
C LEU A 194 -7.03 -0.04 1.07
N ILE A 195 -6.20 0.47 1.98
CA ILE A 195 -6.22 1.88 2.34
C ILE A 195 -5.82 2.75 1.15
N VAL A 196 -4.76 2.40 0.42
CA VAL A 196 -4.32 3.16 -0.76
C VAL A 196 -5.35 3.08 -1.89
N ALA A 197 -5.76 1.87 -2.29
CA ALA A 197 -6.70 1.72 -3.40
C ALA A 197 -8.12 2.20 -3.04
N GLY A 198 -8.62 1.86 -1.85
CA GLY A 198 -9.95 2.21 -1.39
C GLY A 198 -10.08 3.67 -0.98
N PHE A 199 -9.29 4.12 -0.03
CA PHE A 199 -9.43 5.46 0.53
C PHE A 199 -8.76 6.54 -0.34
N TYR A 200 -7.49 6.37 -0.66
CA TYR A 200 -6.76 7.44 -1.34
C TYR A 200 -7.09 7.52 -2.84
N ILE A 201 -7.33 6.40 -3.52
CA ILE A 201 -7.73 6.39 -4.93
C ILE A 201 -9.25 6.49 -5.06
N ILE A 202 -10.02 5.45 -4.71
CA ILE A 202 -11.46 5.39 -5.01
C ILE A 202 -12.25 6.52 -4.33
N VAL A 203 -12.12 6.68 -3.01
CA VAL A 203 -12.83 7.76 -2.29
C VAL A 203 -12.32 9.14 -2.73
N GLY A 204 -11.03 9.28 -3.04
CA GLY A 204 -10.47 10.50 -3.64
C GLY A 204 -11.12 10.89 -4.97
N LEU A 205 -11.31 9.93 -5.89
CA LEU A 205 -12.00 10.16 -7.16
C LEU A 205 -13.49 10.50 -6.96
N ILE A 206 -14.17 9.79 -6.06
CA ILE A 206 -15.61 10.02 -5.79
C ILE A 206 -15.82 11.40 -5.17
N THR A 207 -15.01 11.78 -4.19
CA THR A 207 -15.13 13.10 -3.54
C THR A 207 -14.87 14.24 -4.53
N GLN A 208 -13.93 14.07 -5.46
CA GLN A 208 -13.72 15.04 -6.54
C GLN A 208 -14.94 15.13 -7.49
N ALA A 209 -15.54 13.99 -7.84
CA ALA A 209 -16.76 13.98 -8.66
C ALA A 209 -17.94 14.66 -7.94
N ILE A 210 -18.10 14.41 -6.64
CA ILE A 210 -19.12 15.07 -5.81
C ILE A 210 -18.90 16.58 -5.78
N LEU A 211 -17.65 17.03 -5.59
CA LEU A 211 -17.32 18.45 -5.59
C LEU A 211 -17.63 19.10 -6.94
N ALA A 212 -17.32 18.43 -8.05
CA ALA A 212 -17.57 18.94 -9.40
C ALA A 212 -19.08 19.06 -9.73
N ILE A 213 -19.89 18.08 -9.31
CA ILE A 213 -21.31 18.00 -9.65
C ILE A 213 -22.19 18.79 -8.67
N PHE A 214 -22.01 18.53 -7.37
CA PHE A 214 -22.89 19.03 -6.33
C PHE A 214 -22.33 20.25 -5.58
N LYS A 215 -21.02 20.51 -5.67
CA LYS A 215 -20.31 21.55 -4.92
C LYS A 215 -20.61 21.51 -3.41
N SER A 216 -20.91 20.33 -2.88
CA SER A 216 -21.37 20.13 -1.50
C SER A 216 -20.22 19.60 -0.63
N GLU A 217 -19.76 20.42 0.32
CA GLU A 217 -18.75 20.02 1.30
C GLU A 217 -19.29 19.03 2.32
N THR A 218 -20.57 19.14 2.69
CA THR A 218 -21.23 18.22 3.64
C THR A 218 -21.29 16.80 3.09
N ALA A 219 -21.57 16.64 1.79
CA ALA A 219 -21.54 15.33 1.13
C ALA A 219 -20.14 14.71 1.14
N ILE A 220 -19.08 15.51 0.95
CA ILE A 220 -17.69 15.05 1.02
C ILE A 220 -17.36 14.56 2.44
N ILE A 221 -17.71 15.34 3.47
CA ILE A 221 -17.47 14.95 4.87
C ILE A 221 -18.20 13.65 5.20
N ALA A 222 -19.48 13.53 4.83
CA ALA A 222 -20.24 12.30 5.03
C ALA A 222 -19.58 11.10 4.34
N MET A 223 -19.14 11.25 3.09
CA MET A 223 -18.46 10.19 2.34
C MET A 223 -17.14 9.76 3.00
N VAL A 224 -16.36 10.70 3.51
CA VAL A 224 -15.11 10.41 4.24
C VAL A 224 -15.41 9.64 5.53
N VAL A 225 -16.39 10.09 6.33
CA VAL A 225 -16.77 9.41 7.58
C VAL A 225 -17.24 7.98 7.32
N ILE A 226 -18.12 7.78 6.33
CA ILE A 226 -18.59 6.44 5.91
C ILE A 226 -17.40 5.56 5.50
N SER A 227 -16.45 6.11 4.74
CA SER A 227 -15.27 5.38 4.29
C SER A 227 -14.36 4.97 5.46
N LEU A 228 -14.17 5.84 6.45
CA LEU A 228 -13.41 5.52 7.66
C LEU A 228 -14.09 4.43 8.50
N LEU A 229 -15.42 4.49 8.65
CA LEU A 229 -16.20 3.45 9.31
C LEU A 229 -16.09 2.11 8.57
N ALA A 230 -16.15 2.12 7.23
CA ALA A 230 -15.96 0.93 6.41
C ALA A 230 -14.56 0.33 6.59
N ILE A 231 -13.51 1.14 6.68
CA ILE A 231 -12.14 0.69 6.96
C ILE A 231 -12.04 0.07 8.36
N CYS A 232 -12.64 0.69 9.38
CA CYS A 232 -12.71 0.10 10.73
C CYS A 232 -13.42 -1.25 10.72
N CYS A 233 -14.58 -1.35 10.06
CA CYS A 233 -15.31 -2.61 9.88
C CYS A 233 -14.44 -3.65 9.16
N TYR A 234 -13.74 -3.27 8.10
CA TYR A 234 -12.82 -4.16 7.38
C TYR A 234 -11.74 -4.71 8.32
N ILE A 235 -11.09 -3.85 9.09
CA ILE A 235 -10.02 -4.22 10.02
C ILE A 235 -10.56 -5.15 11.12
N LEU A 236 -11.77 -4.92 11.63
CA LEU A 236 -12.43 -5.81 12.57
C LEU A 236 -12.61 -7.22 11.98
N PHE A 237 -13.16 -7.32 10.77
CA PHE A 237 -13.35 -8.62 10.12
C PHE A 237 -12.02 -9.27 9.71
N PHE A 238 -11.00 -8.48 9.39
CA PHE A 238 -9.64 -8.94 9.14
C PHE A 238 -9.10 -9.66 10.38
N PHE A 239 -9.12 -9.03 11.55
CA PHE A 239 -8.66 -9.65 12.79
C PHE A 239 -9.51 -10.87 13.17
N LYS A 240 -10.84 -10.78 13.01
CA LYS A 240 -11.75 -11.88 13.26
C LYS A 240 -11.38 -13.11 12.43
N ARG A 241 -11.09 -12.94 11.13
CA ARG A 241 -10.75 -14.02 10.21
C ARG A 241 -9.34 -14.56 10.43
N VAL A 242 -8.33 -13.70 10.41
CA VAL A 242 -6.91 -14.09 10.43
C VAL A 242 -6.52 -14.79 11.73
N TYR A 243 -7.09 -14.35 12.85
CA TYR A 243 -6.79 -14.89 14.18
C TYR A 243 -7.91 -15.77 14.75
N ASN A 244 -9.00 -15.98 14.01
CA ASN A 244 -10.19 -16.71 14.46
C ASN A 244 -10.63 -16.26 15.88
N LEU A 245 -10.89 -14.96 16.02
CA LEU A 245 -11.22 -14.31 17.30
C LEU A 245 -12.74 -14.17 17.46
N ASN A 246 -13.19 -14.07 18.71
CA ASN A 246 -14.55 -13.62 19.00
C ASN A 246 -14.68 -12.11 18.71
N LEU A 247 -15.92 -11.61 18.70
CA LEU A 247 -16.19 -10.21 18.36
C LEU A 247 -15.47 -9.25 19.30
N TRP A 248 -15.50 -9.49 20.62
CA TRP A 248 -14.84 -8.65 21.61
C TRP A 248 -13.33 -8.50 21.37
N LYS A 249 -12.60 -9.61 21.25
CA LYS A 249 -11.15 -9.58 20.98
C LYS A 249 -10.84 -8.97 19.61
N SER A 250 -11.72 -9.17 18.62
CA SER A 250 -11.57 -8.56 17.29
C SER A 250 -11.73 -7.04 17.35
N THR A 251 -12.73 -6.54 18.07
CA THR A 251 -12.95 -5.11 18.30
C THR A 251 -11.78 -4.49 19.04
N LEU A 252 -11.30 -5.13 20.11
CA LEU A 252 -10.12 -4.64 20.84
C LEU A 252 -8.87 -4.62 19.96
N SER A 253 -8.67 -5.64 19.11
CA SER A 253 -7.58 -5.67 18.13
C SER A 253 -7.68 -4.54 17.11
N MET A 254 -8.88 -4.28 16.59
CA MET A 254 -9.15 -3.18 15.66
C MET A 254 -8.83 -1.83 16.30
N VAL A 255 -9.29 -1.56 17.53
CA VAL A 255 -9.02 -0.30 18.23
C VAL A 255 -7.52 -0.11 18.46
N LEU A 256 -6.81 -1.13 18.93
CA LEU A 256 -5.36 -1.08 19.14
C LEU A 256 -4.58 -0.92 17.83
N PHE A 257 -5.05 -1.54 16.74
CA PHE A 257 -4.44 -1.37 15.44
C PHE A 257 -4.66 0.05 14.91
N CYS A 258 -5.88 0.59 14.98
CA CYS A 258 -6.17 1.96 14.54
C CYS A 258 -5.38 3.00 15.35
N SER A 259 -5.26 2.84 16.67
CA SER A 259 -4.45 3.74 17.49
C SER A 259 -2.97 3.64 17.14
N GLY A 260 -2.44 2.43 16.97
CA GLY A 260 -1.06 2.22 16.51
C GLY A 260 -0.82 2.74 15.09
N TYR A 261 -1.82 2.66 14.21
CA TYR A 261 -1.77 3.20 12.85
C TYR A 261 -1.68 4.73 12.85
N ILE A 262 -2.39 5.41 13.76
CA ILE A 262 -2.25 6.87 13.95
C ILE A 262 -0.82 7.22 14.41
N VAL A 263 -0.24 6.44 15.33
CA VAL A 263 1.17 6.63 15.74
C VAL A 263 2.11 6.42 14.54
N ALA A 264 1.88 5.38 13.73
CA ALA A 264 2.63 5.14 12.50
C ALA A 264 2.50 6.30 11.50
N MET A 265 1.33 6.93 11.36
CA MET A 265 1.12 8.14 10.56
C MET A 265 1.95 9.33 11.06
N ILE A 266 2.04 9.53 12.38
CA ILE A 266 2.86 10.60 12.97
C ILE A 266 4.34 10.34 12.69
N LEU A 267 4.82 9.11 12.91
CA LEU A 267 6.21 8.71 12.62
C LEU A 267 6.54 8.88 11.13
N TYR A 268 5.63 8.46 10.25
CA TYR A 268 5.75 8.68 8.81
C TYR A 268 5.89 10.17 8.47
N GLY A 269 5.06 11.03 9.07
CA GLY A 269 5.14 12.48 8.89
C GLY A 269 6.48 13.06 9.37
N ILE A 270 7.01 12.57 10.49
CA ILE A 270 8.33 12.96 11.00
C ILE A 270 9.44 12.54 10.04
N ILE A 271 9.48 11.26 9.66
CA ILE A 271 10.51 10.69 8.79
C ILE A 271 10.53 11.41 7.45
N THR A 272 9.36 11.56 6.82
CA THR A 272 9.29 12.23 5.53
C THR A 272 9.60 13.72 5.61
N PHE A 273 9.23 14.41 6.70
CA PHE A 273 9.63 15.80 6.90
C PHE A 273 11.16 15.94 6.91
N VAL A 274 11.85 15.11 7.70
CA VAL A 274 13.32 15.12 7.80
C VAL A 274 14.00 14.78 6.47
N ILE A 275 13.44 13.86 5.68
CA ILE A 275 13.98 13.49 4.36
C ILE A 275 13.88 14.66 3.36
N PHE A 276 12.81 15.44 3.40
CA PHE A 276 12.52 16.44 2.38
C PHE A 276 12.95 17.87 2.74
N ILE A 277 13.21 18.18 4.01
CA ILE A 277 13.67 19.48 4.51
C ILE A 277 15.18 19.72 4.28
#